data_AF-A0A837CFV6-F1
#
_entry.id   AF-A0A837CFV6-F1
#
_cell.length_a   1.000
_cell.length_b   1.000
_cell.length_c   1.000
_cell.angle_alpha   90.00
_cell.angle_beta   90.00
_cell.angle_gamma   90.00
#
_symmetry.space_group_name_H-M   'P 1'
#
loop_
_entity.id
_entity.type
_entity.pdbx_description
1 polymer ?
#
loop_
_entity_poly.entity_id
_entity_poly.type
_entity_poly.pdbx_seq_one_letter_code
_entity_poly.pdbx_strand_id
1 'polypeptide(L)'
;MKEVKMTMAALSAALLGTQLLVMPVSDRVPELKVEATCQATTADDKAMGLALSQSFADCMRDELAARQQLSTVWSAAPNPLRDSCEGEASAGGSPSYVDLLTCIQMAEWVKSPTTAPRLRGASKNRNSQ
;
A
#
# COMPACT_ATOMS: atom_id res chain seq x y z
N MET A 1 14.81 25.89 -66.70
CA MET A 1 14.42 27.03 -65.84
C MET A 1 13.10 26.74 -65.18
N LYS A 2 13.09 26.56 -63.86
CA LYS A 2 12.13 27.11 -62.87
C LYS A 2 12.07 26.22 -61.62
N GLU A 3 12.96 26.58 -60.69
CA GLU A 3 12.83 26.56 -59.22
C GLU A 3 11.40 26.35 -58.69
N VAL A 4 11.19 25.32 -57.87
CA VAL A 4 10.01 25.23 -56.98
C VAL A 4 10.41 25.86 -55.64
N LYS A 5 10.01 27.12 -55.47
CA LYS A 5 10.31 27.92 -54.27
C LYS A 5 9.20 27.72 -53.22
N MET A 6 9.67 27.38 -52.04
CA MET A 6 9.08 27.01 -50.75
C MET A 6 7.92 27.87 -50.18
N THR A 7 7.26 27.31 -49.16
CA THR A 7 6.36 27.89 -48.11
C THR A 7 4.85 27.86 -48.48
N MET A 8 3.92 27.39 -47.65
CA MET A 8 3.80 27.47 -46.19
C MET A 8 3.31 26.18 -45.52
N ALA A 9 3.77 26.02 -44.28
CA ALA A 9 3.40 25.00 -43.32
C ALA A 9 1.94 25.08 -42.89
N ALA A 10 1.34 23.92 -42.64
CA ALA A 10 0.29 23.76 -41.64
C ALA A 10 0.47 22.37 -41.01
N LEU A 11 1.41 22.26 -40.08
CA LEU A 11 1.46 21.15 -39.12
C LEU A 11 0.36 21.41 -38.09
N SER A 12 -0.78 20.74 -38.27
CA SER A 12 -1.84 20.70 -37.27
C SER A 12 -1.29 20.01 -36.01
N ALA A 13 -0.86 20.81 -35.03
CA ALA A 13 -0.48 20.32 -33.71
C ALA A 13 -1.74 19.83 -32.97
N ALA A 14 -1.94 18.51 -32.93
CA ALA A 14 -2.90 17.90 -32.04
C ALA A 14 -2.39 18.04 -30.59
N LEU A 15 -2.87 19.05 -29.87
CA LEU A 15 -2.74 19.13 -28.42
C LEU A 15 -3.53 17.97 -27.79
N LEU A 16 -2.86 16.85 -27.53
CA LEU A 16 -3.38 15.86 -26.58
C LEU A 16 -3.29 16.48 -25.19
N GLY A 17 -4.34 17.18 -24.80
CA GLY A 17 -4.49 17.70 -23.44
C GLY A 17 -4.37 16.55 -22.44
N THR A 18 -3.40 16.67 -21.55
CA THR A 18 -3.20 15.75 -20.43
C THR A 18 -4.36 15.95 -19.47
N GLN A 19 -5.46 15.23 -19.69
CA GLN A 19 -6.56 15.16 -18.75
C GLN A 19 -6.08 14.33 -17.57
N LEU A 20 -5.62 15.02 -16.51
CA LEU A 20 -5.42 14.43 -15.20
C LEU A 20 -6.76 13.86 -14.76
N LEU A 21 -6.92 12.55 -14.88
CA LEU A 21 -8.08 11.84 -14.38
C LEU A 21 -8.06 11.95 -12.85
N VAL A 22 -8.82 12.89 -12.31
CA VAL A 22 -9.06 12.98 -10.88
C VAL A 22 -10.10 11.90 -10.56
N MET A 23 -9.63 10.70 -10.24
CA MET A 23 -10.49 9.64 -9.71
C MET A 23 -10.98 10.09 -8.33
N PRO A 24 -12.29 10.10 -8.05
CA PRO A 24 -12.78 10.41 -6.72
C PRO A 24 -12.27 9.35 -5.75
N VAL A 25 -11.36 9.73 -4.85
CA VAL A 25 -10.99 8.90 -3.71
C VAL A 25 -12.22 8.80 -2.81
N SER A 26 -12.63 7.57 -2.52
CA SER A 26 -13.68 7.32 -1.56
C SER A 26 -13.14 7.58 -0.15
N ASP A 27 -13.80 8.45 0.61
CA ASP A 27 -13.54 8.62 2.05
C ASP A 27 -14.01 7.43 2.88
N ARG A 28 -14.47 6.34 2.25
CA ARG A 28 -14.86 5.10 2.92
C ARG A 28 -13.69 4.13 2.94
N VAL A 29 -13.59 3.39 4.05
CA VAL A 29 -12.70 2.23 4.15
C VAL A 29 -13.01 1.26 3.00
N PRO A 30 -12.01 0.73 2.27
CA PRO A 30 -12.24 -0.17 1.15
C PRO A 30 -12.93 -1.46 1.60
N GLU A 31 -13.66 -2.11 0.69
CA GLU A 31 -14.27 -3.42 0.94
C GLU A 31 -13.29 -4.52 0.52
N LEU A 32 -12.64 -5.14 1.51
CA LEU A 32 -11.67 -6.21 1.30
C LEU A 32 -12.37 -7.56 1.50
N LYS A 33 -12.08 -8.51 0.59
CA LYS A 33 -12.62 -9.89 0.63
C LYS A 33 -11.78 -10.78 1.55
N VAL A 34 -11.83 -10.48 2.85
CA VAL A 34 -10.97 -11.10 3.87
C VAL A 34 -11.30 -12.57 4.12
N GLU A 35 -12.47 -13.07 3.71
CA GLU A 35 -12.82 -14.49 3.82
C GLU A 35 -11.86 -15.37 3.01
N ALA A 36 -11.45 -14.91 1.82
CA ALA A 36 -10.48 -15.62 0.98
C ALA A 36 -9.09 -15.62 1.62
N THR A 37 -8.67 -14.48 2.17
CA THR A 37 -7.44 -14.33 2.96
C THR A 37 -7.43 -15.31 4.13
N CYS A 38 -8.49 -15.34 4.94
CA CYS A 38 -8.59 -16.24 6.09
C CYS A 38 -8.62 -17.72 5.72
N GLN A 39 -9.29 -18.09 4.60
CA GLN A 39 -9.25 -19.46 4.10
C GLN A 39 -7.83 -19.87 3.68
N ALA A 40 -7.13 -19.00 2.96
CA ALA A 40 -5.75 -19.23 2.54
C ALA A 40 -4.82 -19.38 3.75
N THR A 41 -4.87 -18.45 4.72
CA THR A 41 -4.07 -18.52 5.94
C THR A 41 -4.29 -19.82 6.71
N THR A 42 -5.55 -20.22 6.96
CA THR A 42 -5.82 -21.48 7.66
C THR A 42 -5.36 -22.71 6.87
N ALA A 43 -5.45 -22.68 5.54
CA ALA A 43 -4.97 -23.77 4.69
C ALA A 43 -3.43 -23.87 4.72
N ASP A 44 -2.74 -22.73 4.63
CA ASP A 44 -1.28 -22.64 4.67
C ASP A 44 -0.73 -23.08 6.02
N ASP A 45 -1.30 -22.59 7.13
CA ASP A 45 -0.93 -22.98 8.49
C ASP A 45 -1.04 -24.49 8.70
N LYS A 46 -2.12 -25.09 8.18
CA LYS A 46 -2.34 -26.54 8.23
C LYS A 46 -1.33 -27.28 7.35
N ALA A 47 -1.05 -26.79 6.15
CA ALA A 47 -0.08 -27.41 5.24
C ALA A 47 1.34 -27.36 5.81
N MET A 48 1.67 -26.31 6.54
CA MET A 48 2.96 -26.14 7.24
C MET A 48 3.02 -26.90 8.58
N GLY A 49 1.89 -27.41 9.09
CA GLY A 49 1.83 -28.10 10.37
C GLY A 49 2.18 -27.20 11.55
N LEU A 50 1.79 -25.92 11.50
CA LEU A 50 2.10 -24.97 12.57
C LEU A 50 1.44 -25.39 13.88
N ALA A 51 2.24 -25.41 14.96
CA ALA A 51 1.74 -25.70 16.31
C ALA A 51 0.75 -24.63 16.82
N LEU A 52 0.89 -23.39 16.32
CA LEU A 52 0.01 -22.25 16.59
C LEU A 52 -0.63 -21.81 15.26
N SER A 53 -1.51 -22.66 14.72
CA SER A 53 -2.28 -22.31 13.53
C SER A 53 -3.43 -21.37 13.89
N GLN A 54 -3.69 -20.41 13.02
CA GLN A 54 -4.83 -19.51 13.14
C GLN A 54 -6.09 -20.21 12.62
N SER A 55 -7.13 -20.27 13.44
CA SER A 55 -8.43 -20.73 12.98
C SER A 55 -9.07 -19.69 12.07
N PHE A 56 -9.93 -20.14 11.15
CA PHE A 56 -10.70 -19.23 10.29
C PHE A 56 -11.52 -18.22 11.11
N ALA A 57 -12.10 -18.66 12.23
CA ALA A 57 -12.91 -17.81 13.10
C ALA A 57 -12.07 -16.73 13.81
N ASP A 58 -10.86 -17.08 14.26
CA ASP A 58 -9.93 -16.12 14.85
C ASP A 58 -9.46 -15.10 13.81
N CYS A 59 -9.10 -15.56 12.62
CA CYS A 59 -8.74 -14.67 11.51
C CYS A 59 -9.86 -13.67 11.19
N MET A 60 -11.10 -14.16 11.00
CA MET A 60 -12.24 -13.29 10.69
C MET A 60 -12.52 -12.29 11.82
N ARG A 61 -12.37 -12.71 13.08
CA ARG A 61 -12.52 -11.79 14.22
C ARG A 61 -11.49 -10.66 14.13
N ASP A 62 -10.25 -10.98 13.87
CA ASP A 62 -9.15 -10.02 13.87
C ASP A 62 -9.27 -9.05 12.68
N GLU A 63 -9.65 -9.55 11.51
CA GLU A 63 -9.95 -8.75 10.32
C GLU A 63 -11.12 -7.77 10.52
N LEU A 64 -12.22 -8.24 11.12
CA LEU A 64 -13.38 -7.39 11.38
C LEU A 64 -13.09 -6.35 12.48
N ALA A 65 -12.30 -6.72 13.49
CA ALA A 65 -11.83 -5.78 14.51
C ALA A 65 -10.93 -4.70 13.89
N ALA A 66 -10.03 -5.07 12.98
CA ALA A 66 -9.18 -4.14 12.26
C ALA A 66 -10.00 -3.20 11.36
N ARG A 67 -11.01 -3.71 10.65
CA ARG A 67 -11.95 -2.89 9.86
C ARG A 67 -12.68 -1.87 10.73
N GLN A 68 -13.12 -2.28 11.92
CA GLN A 68 -13.77 -1.38 12.86
C GLN A 68 -12.82 -0.28 13.33
N GLN A 69 -11.55 -0.59 13.59
CA GLN A 69 -10.55 0.40 13.94
C GLN A 69 -10.19 1.32 12.77
N LEU A 70 -10.08 0.80 11.55
CA LEU A 70 -9.87 1.60 10.34
C LEU A 70 -10.93 2.68 10.19
N SER A 71 -12.19 2.40 10.53
CA SER A 71 -13.27 3.40 10.46
C SER A 71 -13.00 4.65 11.31
N THR A 72 -12.16 4.57 12.34
CA THR A 72 -11.84 5.70 13.22
C THR A 72 -10.64 6.53 12.73
N VAL A 73 -9.73 5.93 11.95
CA VAL A 73 -8.49 6.57 11.51
C VAL A 73 -8.47 6.90 10.02
N TRP A 74 -9.30 6.25 9.20
CA TRP A 74 -9.25 6.34 7.74
C TRP A 74 -9.40 7.78 7.24
N SER A 75 -10.44 8.49 7.69
CA SER A 75 -10.72 9.86 7.27
C SER A 75 -9.63 10.86 7.68
N ALA A 76 -8.85 10.56 8.73
CA ALA A 76 -7.74 11.39 9.19
C ALA A 76 -6.44 11.14 8.39
N ALA A 77 -6.27 9.94 7.84
CA ALA A 77 -5.12 9.62 6.99
C ALA A 77 -5.17 10.44 5.68
N PRO A 78 -4.07 11.05 5.22
CA PRO A 78 -4.02 11.73 3.93
C PRO A 78 -4.25 10.76 2.76
N ASN A 79 -4.89 11.21 1.67
CA ASN A 79 -5.17 10.35 0.51
C ASN A 79 -3.95 9.58 -0.03
N PRO A 80 -2.76 10.19 -0.21
CA PRO A 80 -1.59 9.45 -0.69
C PRO A 80 -1.16 8.32 0.25
N LEU A 81 -1.40 8.47 1.56
CA LEU A 81 -1.12 7.41 2.52
C LEU A 81 -2.15 6.28 2.41
N ARG A 82 -3.43 6.61 2.25
CA ARG A 82 -4.49 5.62 2.02
C ARG A 82 -4.20 4.78 0.77
N ASP A 83 -3.87 5.42 -0.34
CA ASP A 83 -3.56 4.76 -1.60
C ASP A 83 -2.34 3.83 -1.47
N SER A 84 -1.28 4.31 -0.82
CA SER A 84 -0.07 3.51 -0.58
C SER A 84 -0.37 2.29 0.30
N CYS A 85 -1.10 2.48 1.40
CA CYS A 85 -1.41 1.40 2.32
C CYS A 85 -2.41 0.39 1.75
N GLU A 86 -3.38 0.82 0.95
CA GLU A 86 -4.29 -0.09 0.25
C GLU A 86 -3.54 -0.94 -0.78
N GLY A 87 -2.60 -0.31 -1.50
CA GLY A 87 -1.69 -1.02 -2.41
C GLY A 87 -0.83 -2.06 -1.69
N GLU A 88 -0.23 -1.70 -0.56
CA GLU A 88 0.58 -2.62 0.26
C GLU A 88 -0.26 -3.78 0.82
N ALA A 89 -1.42 -3.48 1.42
CA ALA A 89 -2.31 -4.47 1.99
C ALA A 89 -2.86 -5.46 0.95
N SER A 90 -2.82 -5.13 -0.34
CA SER A 90 -3.30 -5.99 -1.43
C SER A 90 -2.18 -6.64 -2.25
N ALA A 91 -0.92 -6.21 -2.09
CA ALA A 91 0.19 -6.60 -2.97
C ALA A 91 0.47 -8.12 -2.96
N GLY A 92 0.19 -8.79 -1.84
CA GLY A 92 0.36 -10.24 -1.70
C GLY A 92 -0.75 -11.09 -2.33
N GLY A 93 -1.77 -10.47 -2.94
CA GLY A 93 -2.95 -11.18 -3.48
C GLY A 93 -3.97 -11.63 -2.42
N SER A 94 -3.66 -11.38 -1.15
CA SER A 94 -4.51 -11.70 0.01
C SER A 94 -4.79 -10.43 0.79
N PRO A 95 -5.79 -9.62 0.37
CA PRO A 95 -6.07 -8.35 1.01
C PRO A 95 -6.47 -8.52 2.49
N SER A 96 -5.89 -7.69 3.37
CA SER A 96 -6.11 -7.73 4.81
C SER A 96 -6.40 -6.34 5.39
N TYR A 97 -7.41 -6.24 6.25
CA TYR A 97 -7.66 -5.04 7.05
C TYR A 97 -6.62 -4.86 8.16
N VAL A 98 -6.05 -5.96 8.68
CA VAL A 98 -4.97 -5.90 9.67
C VAL A 98 -3.74 -5.24 9.05
N ASP A 99 -3.36 -5.62 7.83
CA ASP A 99 -2.22 -5.02 7.13
C ASP A 99 -2.48 -3.55 6.78
N LEU A 100 -3.68 -3.24 6.28
CA LEU A 100 -4.08 -1.87 5.97
C LEU A 100 -4.05 -0.95 7.21
N LEU A 101 -4.60 -1.42 8.33
CA LEU A 101 -4.57 -0.69 9.61
C LEU A 101 -3.13 -0.48 10.09
N THR A 102 -2.32 -1.54 10.02
CA THR A 102 -0.92 -1.51 10.47
C THR A 102 -0.11 -0.51 9.66
N CYS A 103 -0.26 -0.49 8.33
CA CYS A 103 0.43 0.49 7.48
C CYS A 103 0.11 1.93 7.87
N ILE A 104 -1.17 2.25 8.10
CA ILE A 104 -1.58 3.59 8.53
C ILE A 104 -0.99 3.94 9.90
N GLN A 105 -1.07 3.03 10.87
CA GLN A 105 -0.53 3.25 12.22
C GLN A 105 0.99 3.44 12.22
N MET A 106 1.71 2.66 11.42
CA MET A 106 3.17 2.78 11.27
C MET A 106 3.56 4.13 10.67
N ALA A 107 2.82 4.64 9.69
CA ALA A 107 3.07 5.95 9.11
C ALA A 107 2.87 7.09 10.12
N GLU A 108 1.92 6.96 11.04
CA GLU A 108 1.72 7.91 12.14
C GLU A 108 2.85 7.84 13.18
N TRP A 109 3.39 6.65 13.46
CA TRP A 109 4.55 6.50 14.35
C TRP A 109 5.82 7.16 13.80
N VAL A 110 6.04 7.11 12.48
CA VAL A 110 7.19 7.78 11.84
C VAL A 110 7.10 9.30 11.93
N LYS A 111 5.89 9.87 11.93
CA LYS A 111 5.67 11.32 12.10
C LYS A 111 5.87 11.77 13.55
N SER A 112 5.74 10.85 14.51
CA SER A 112 6.02 11.13 15.91
C SER A 112 7.52 11.37 16.07
N PRO A 113 7.97 12.41 16.81
CA PRO A 113 9.38 12.70 17.00
C PRO A 113 10.04 11.60 17.84
N THR A 114 10.40 10.50 17.20
CA THR A 114 11.08 9.39 17.86
C THR A 114 12.53 9.79 18.06
N THR A 115 12.95 9.82 19.32
CA THR A 115 14.36 9.90 19.69
C THR A 115 14.99 8.52 19.50
N ALA A 116 14.86 7.93 18.30
CA ALA A 116 15.45 6.63 18.03
C ALA A 116 16.97 6.77 18.17
N PRO A 117 17.62 6.00 19.06
CA PRO A 117 19.07 6.02 19.18
C PRO A 117 19.69 5.67 17.83
N ARG A 118 20.62 6.49 17.36
CA ARG A 118 21.41 6.18 16.16
C ARG A 118 22.12 4.86 16.43
N LEU A 119 21.68 3.78 15.76
CA LEU A 119 22.35 2.49 15.81
C LEU A 119 23.78 2.68 15.26
N ARG A 120 24.76 2.72 16.16
CA ARG A 120 26.19 2.81 15.79
C ARG A 120 26.66 1.40 15.47
N GLY A 121 26.74 1.08 14.18
CA GLY A 121 27.24 -0.22 13.73
C GLY A 121 28.68 -0.48 14.23
N ALA A 122 28.94 -1.68 14.75
CA ALA A 122 30.26 -2.11 15.24
C ALA A 122 31.25 -2.50 14.12
N SER A 123 31.02 -2.05 12.88
CA SER A 123 31.85 -2.39 11.73
C SER A 123 33.01 -1.41 11.58
N LYS A 124 33.98 -1.46 12.52
CA LYS A 124 35.28 -0.80 12.33
C LYS A 124 36.40 -1.47 13.14
N ASN A 125 36.60 -2.77 12.95
CA ASN A 125 37.96 -3.36 12.97
C ASN A 125 37.95 -4.83 12.53
N ARG A 126 38.25 -5.09 11.26
CA ARG A 126 38.81 -6.38 10.82
C ARG A 126 39.82 -6.10 9.71
N ASN A 127 41.00 -5.62 10.08
CA ASN A 127 42.18 -5.86 9.27
C ASN A 127 43.43 -5.94 10.17
N SER A 128 44.00 -7.14 10.24
CA SER A 128 45.43 -7.45 10.33
C SER A 128 45.58 -8.87 10.87
N GLN A 129 45.67 -9.85 9.97
CA GLN A 129 46.63 -10.98 9.99
C GLN A 129 46.75 -11.53 8.57
#